data_AF-A0A9D6Z4B0-F1
#
_entry.id   AF-A0A9D6Z4B0-F1
#
_cell.length_a   1.000
_cell.length_b   1.000
_cell.length_c   1.000
_cell.angle_alpha   90.00
_cell.angle_beta   90.00
_cell.angle_gamma   90.00
#
_symmetry.space_group_name_H-M   'P 1'
#
loop_
_entity.id
_entity.type
_entity.pdbx_description
1 polymer ?
#
loop_
_entity_poly.entity_id
_entity_poly.type
_entity_poly.pdbx_seq_one_letter_code
_entity_poly.pdbx_strand_id
1 'polypeptide(L)'
;MSPPDKDLMTRLTELVHEHGHQWKQIAPILAAEGYRDAKGGPYSDNYLRKRMKSRETAASGISSKPSEDSQRRNSEPVKPSEQPVLDIPQLACAVISILKEEGSLESAVQDVLGDLERTKLDPACEMPPQPVRVTDRRWEKLAGTCDCDLAKLFHEKRRDLRLSVSQMLDYVLWNFFEKPQLSFQSKASEGFEEAGEESHVRPS
;
A
#
# COMPACT_ATOMS: atom_id res chain seq x y z
N MET A 1 -9.80 41.46 -20.09
CA MET A 1 -8.94 41.14 -18.92
C MET A 1 -7.58 40.77 -19.47
N SER A 2 -6.55 41.53 -19.12
CA SER A 2 -5.18 41.19 -19.53
C SER A 2 -4.76 39.88 -18.84
N PRO A 3 -4.11 38.95 -19.56
CA PRO A 3 -3.54 37.78 -18.91
C PRO A 3 -2.51 38.22 -17.86
N PRO A 4 -2.38 37.51 -16.73
CA PRO A 4 -1.37 37.84 -15.74
C PRO A 4 0.04 37.72 -16.35
N ASP A 5 0.89 38.71 -16.09
CA ASP A 5 2.25 38.80 -16.65
C ASP A 5 3.21 37.73 -16.09
N LYS A 6 2.85 37.08 -14.96
CA LYS A 6 3.66 36.08 -14.28
C LYS A 6 3.01 34.70 -14.36
N ASP A 7 3.83 33.66 -14.38
CA ASP A 7 3.35 32.28 -14.21
C ASP A 7 2.74 32.09 -12.81
N LEU A 8 1.64 31.33 -12.75
CA LEU A 8 0.89 31.05 -11.53
C LEU A 8 1.78 30.49 -10.41
N MET A 9 2.71 29.60 -10.73
CA MET A 9 3.55 28.96 -9.71
C MET A 9 4.57 29.91 -9.13
N THR A 10 5.12 30.81 -9.95
CA THR A 10 6.02 31.87 -9.49
C THR A 10 5.29 32.79 -8.54
N ARG A 11 4.12 33.30 -8.93
CA ARG A 11 3.33 34.22 -8.09
C ARG A 11 2.83 33.56 -6.81
N LEU A 12 2.37 32.31 -6.89
CA LEU A 12 1.95 31.53 -5.72
C LEU A 12 3.09 31.38 -4.69
N THR A 13 4.33 31.25 -5.16
CA THR A 13 5.50 31.07 -4.26
C THR A 13 5.90 32.37 -3.59
N GLU A 14 5.82 33.51 -4.30
CA GLU A 14 5.98 34.84 -3.70
C GLU A 14 4.95 35.05 -2.57
N LEU A 15 3.67 34.77 -2.84
CA LEU A 15 2.60 34.93 -1.85
C LEU A 15 2.74 33.98 -0.65
N VAL A 16 3.24 32.75 -0.85
CA VAL A 16 3.53 31.83 0.26
C VAL A 16 4.72 32.32 1.09
N HIS A 17 5.69 33.02 0.49
CA HIS A 17 6.79 33.62 1.23
C HIS A 17 6.33 34.84 2.04
N GLU A 18 5.44 35.68 1.48
CA GLU A 18 4.91 36.89 2.12
C GLU A 18 3.89 36.59 3.23
N HIS A 19 2.95 35.67 2.99
CA HIS A 19 1.81 35.39 3.88
C HIS A 19 1.89 34.03 4.57
N GLY A 20 2.95 33.25 4.33
CA GLY A 20 3.05 31.87 4.78
C GLY A 20 2.03 30.96 4.09
N HIS A 21 1.67 29.85 4.75
CA HIS A 21 0.73 28.87 4.20
C HIS A 21 -0.75 29.24 4.46
N GLN A 22 -1.07 30.54 4.49
CA GLN A 22 -2.41 31.05 4.77
C GLN A 22 -3.28 31.09 3.50
N TRP A 23 -3.69 29.91 3.02
CA TRP A 23 -4.40 29.74 1.74
C TRP A 23 -5.66 30.59 1.59
N LYS A 24 -6.41 30.80 2.68
CA LYS A 24 -7.61 31.65 2.72
C LYS A 24 -7.34 33.11 2.35
N GLN A 25 -6.11 33.60 2.55
CA GLN A 25 -5.69 34.95 2.17
C GLN A 25 -5.09 34.98 0.77
N ILE A 26 -4.35 33.93 0.40
CA ILE A 26 -3.65 33.83 -0.90
C ILE A 26 -4.64 33.67 -2.07
N ALA A 27 -5.67 32.83 -1.92
CA ALA A 27 -6.62 32.55 -3.00
C ALA A 27 -7.38 33.81 -3.50
N PRO A 28 -7.89 34.69 -2.61
CA PRO A 28 -8.47 35.98 -3.03
C PRO A 28 -7.49 36.90 -3.76
N ILE A 29 -6.22 36.95 -3.35
CA ILE A 29 -5.20 37.82 -3.98
C ILE A 29 -4.94 37.35 -5.42
N LEU A 30 -4.71 36.05 -5.61
CA LEU A 30 -4.57 35.47 -6.95
C LEU A 30 -5.82 35.71 -7.81
N ALA A 31 -7.01 35.66 -7.20
CA ALA A 31 -8.23 35.98 -7.91
C ALA A 31 -8.33 37.48 -8.27
N ALA A 32 -7.90 38.39 -7.42
CA ALA A 32 -7.86 39.81 -7.76
C ALA A 32 -6.87 40.10 -8.91
N GLU A 33 -5.76 39.37 -8.96
CA GLU A 33 -4.74 39.46 -10.01
C GLU A 33 -5.11 38.75 -11.34
N GLY A 34 -6.30 38.14 -11.40
CA GLY A 34 -6.82 37.54 -12.64
C GLY A 34 -6.47 36.07 -12.84
N TYR A 35 -5.79 35.41 -11.89
CA TYR A 35 -5.59 33.96 -11.94
C TYR A 35 -6.92 33.26 -11.67
N ARG A 36 -7.35 32.43 -12.61
CA ARG A 36 -8.61 31.66 -12.57
C ARG A 36 -8.36 30.23 -12.96
N ASP A 37 -9.23 29.34 -12.47
CA ASP A 37 -9.30 27.97 -12.95
C ASP A 37 -9.89 27.89 -14.38
N ALA A 38 -9.94 26.69 -14.94
CA ALA A 38 -10.51 26.46 -16.27
C ALA A 38 -12.01 26.82 -16.38
N LYS A 39 -12.70 27.00 -15.26
CA LYS A 39 -14.11 27.39 -15.19
C LYS A 39 -14.29 28.90 -15.00
N GLY A 40 -13.19 29.66 -14.95
CA GLY A 40 -13.23 31.10 -14.70
C GLY A 40 -13.48 31.47 -13.23
N GLY A 41 -13.39 30.51 -12.31
CA GLY A 41 -13.54 30.70 -10.87
C GLY A 41 -12.21 30.88 -10.14
N PRO A 42 -12.22 31.36 -8.88
CA PRO A 42 -11.03 31.41 -8.04
C PRO A 42 -10.53 29.99 -7.75
N TYR A 43 -9.21 29.82 -7.62
CA TYR A 43 -8.64 28.54 -7.19
C TYR A 43 -9.06 28.20 -5.77
N SER A 44 -9.39 26.92 -5.52
CA SER A 44 -9.68 26.45 -4.18
C SER A 44 -8.41 26.32 -3.34
N ASP A 45 -8.53 26.55 -2.03
CA ASP A 45 -7.43 26.38 -1.06
C ASP A 45 -6.77 25.00 -1.16
N ASN A 46 -7.59 23.95 -1.30
CA ASN A 46 -7.10 22.58 -1.42
C ASN A 46 -6.27 22.37 -2.70
N TYR A 47 -6.67 23.03 -3.79
CA TYR A 47 -5.92 22.99 -5.04
C TYR A 47 -4.55 23.65 -4.89
N LEU A 48 -4.51 24.88 -4.36
CA LEU A 48 -3.27 25.63 -4.16
C LEU A 48 -2.31 24.88 -3.22
N ARG A 49 -2.83 24.36 -2.10
CA ARG A 49 -2.06 23.55 -1.14
C ARG A 49 -1.46 22.31 -1.80
N LYS A 50 -2.26 21.55 -2.54
CA LYS A 50 -1.78 20.33 -3.23
C LYS A 50 -0.70 20.68 -4.24
N ARG A 51 -0.90 21.76 -5.00
CA ARG A 51 0.02 22.20 -6.05
C ARG A 51 1.37 22.68 -5.47
N MET A 52 1.35 23.41 -4.35
CA MET A 52 2.57 23.81 -3.66
C MET A 52 3.33 22.61 -3.09
N LYS A 53 2.62 21.69 -2.42
CA LYS A 53 3.22 20.46 -1.89
C LYS A 53 3.90 19.61 -2.97
N SER A 54 3.26 19.46 -4.14
CA SER A 54 3.86 18.75 -5.27
C SER A 54 5.15 19.41 -5.77
N ARG A 55 5.22 20.74 -5.73
CA ARG A 55 6.44 21.47 -6.11
C ARG A 55 7.55 21.26 -5.08
N GLU A 56 7.26 21.31 -3.79
CA GLU A 56 8.23 21.06 -2.73
C GLU A 56 8.82 19.66 -2.83
N THR A 57 7.98 18.65 -3.07
CA THR A 57 8.46 17.27 -3.29
C THR A 57 9.33 17.15 -4.54
N ALA A 58 9.05 17.91 -5.60
CA ALA A 58 9.85 17.89 -6.82
C ALA A 58 11.16 18.68 -6.67
N ALA A 59 11.16 19.79 -5.93
CA ALA A 59 12.34 20.60 -5.65
C ALA A 59 13.32 19.87 -4.72
N SER A 60 12.82 19.08 -3.78
CA SER A 60 13.63 18.19 -2.93
C SER A 60 14.16 16.94 -3.66
N GLY A 61 13.70 16.69 -4.89
CA GLY A 61 14.03 15.51 -5.69
C GLY A 61 15.43 15.50 -6.34
N ILE A 62 16.27 16.52 -6.13
CA ILE A 62 17.64 16.55 -6.67
C ILE A 62 18.72 16.10 -5.66
N SER A 63 18.36 15.88 -4.38
CA SER A 63 19.33 15.30 -3.43
C SER A 63 18.64 14.54 -2.32
N SER A 64 18.35 13.27 -2.57
CA SER A 64 18.10 12.30 -1.51
C SER A 64 18.60 10.92 -1.96
N LYS A 65 19.93 10.79 -1.99
CA LYS A 65 20.56 9.55 -1.53
C LYS A 65 20.17 9.39 -0.05
N PRO A 66 19.72 8.21 0.40
CA PRO A 66 19.67 7.96 1.84
C PRO A 66 21.12 7.82 2.30
N SER A 67 21.68 8.89 2.85
CA SER A 67 22.84 8.76 3.74
C SER A 67 22.26 8.43 5.10
N GLU A 68 22.54 7.21 5.55
CA GLU A 68 22.63 6.93 6.97
C GLU A 68 23.64 7.89 7.64
N ASP A 69 23.51 8.01 8.95
CA ASP A 69 24.32 8.82 9.87
C ASP A 69 24.09 10.32 9.94
N SER A 70 23.25 10.74 10.90
CA SER A 70 23.74 11.63 11.98
C SER A 70 22.76 11.72 13.16
N GLN A 71 22.75 10.69 13.99
CA GLN A 71 22.68 10.83 15.45
C GLN A 71 24.15 10.86 15.91
N ARG A 72 24.66 11.62 16.88
CA ARG A 72 24.12 12.07 18.17
C ARG A 72 25.17 12.98 18.85
N ARG A 73 24.68 13.95 19.61
CA ARG A 73 25.01 14.33 21.02
C ARG A 73 26.45 14.22 21.56
N ASN A 74 26.82 15.32 22.23
CA ASN A 74 27.68 15.41 23.42
C ASN A 74 27.71 14.16 24.30
N SER A 75 28.90 13.60 24.55
CA SER A 75 29.34 12.96 25.80
C SER A 75 30.86 12.69 25.78
N GLU A 76 31.44 12.75 26.97
CA GLU A 76 32.83 12.66 27.44
C GLU A 76 33.70 11.45 26.98
N PRO A 77 35.04 11.47 27.23
CA PRO A 77 35.97 10.52 26.64
C PRO A 77 36.00 9.19 27.42
N VAL A 78 35.58 8.10 26.75
CA VAL A 78 35.72 6.73 27.26
C VAL A 78 36.78 5.99 26.43
N LYS A 79 37.69 5.33 27.15
CA LYS A 79 38.88 4.60 26.70
C LYS A 79 38.64 3.65 25.52
N PRO A 80 39.66 3.44 24.66
CA PRO A 80 39.59 2.48 23.55
C PRO A 80 39.53 1.05 24.10
N SER A 81 38.44 0.35 23.78
CA SER A 81 38.31 -1.11 23.92
C SER A 81 38.81 -1.75 22.63
N GLU A 82 39.79 -2.65 22.75
CA GLU A 82 40.33 -3.48 21.68
C GLU A 82 39.20 -4.31 21.05
N GLN A 83 38.82 -3.99 19.82
CA GLN A 83 37.98 -4.86 19.01
C GLN A 83 38.87 -5.94 18.36
N PRO A 84 38.46 -7.22 18.37
CA PRO A 84 39.23 -8.29 17.76
C PRO A 84 39.23 -8.09 16.24
N VAL A 85 40.43 -7.98 15.67
CA VAL A 85 40.65 -7.96 14.22
C VAL A 85 40.20 -9.32 13.67
N LEU A 86 39.00 -9.36 13.11
CA LEU A 86 38.47 -10.53 12.43
C LEU A 86 39.18 -10.70 11.10
N ASP A 87 39.87 -11.83 10.96
CA ASP A 87 40.63 -12.20 9.77
C ASP A 87 39.65 -12.52 8.63
N ILE A 88 39.49 -11.56 7.71
CA ILE A 88 38.58 -11.60 6.55
C ILE A 88 38.66 -12.93 5.74
N PRO A 89 39.83 -13.57 5.57
CA PRO A 89 39.93 -14.86 4.89
C PRO A 89 39.23 -16.01 5.64
N GLN A 90 39.25 -16.02 6.97
CA GLN A 90 38.54 -17.03 7.76
C GLN A 90 37.03 -16.86 7.65
N LEU A 91 36.55 -15.61 7.61
CA LEU A 91 35.13 -15.31 7.40
C LEU A 91 34.67 -15.78 6.02
N ALA A 92 35.47 -15.56 4.98
CA ALA A 92 35.17 -16.04 3.63
C ALA A 92 35.12 -17.57 3.57
N CYS A 93 36.04 -18.27 4.23
CA CYS A 93 36.03 -19.74 4.32
C CYS A 93 34.80 -20.26 5.10
N ALA A 94 34.40 -19.60 6.19
CA ALA A 94 33.21 -19.97 6.95
C ALA A 94 31.93 -19.80 6.12
N VAL A 95 31.80 -18.69 5.37
CA VAL A 95 30.68 -18.46 4.47
C VAL A 95 30.63 -19.50 3.34
N ILE A 96 31.77 -19.85 2.74
CA ILE A 96 31.84 -20.88 1.69
C ILE A 96 31.47 -22.27 2.24
N SER A 97 31.84 -22.59 3.48
CA SER A 97 31.42 -23.84 4.13
C SER A 97 29.91 -23.87 4.39
N ILE A 98 29.30 -22.74 4.79
CA ILE A 98 27.85 -22.62 4.96
C ILE A 98 27.12 -22.77 3.62
N LEU A 99 27.62 -22.13 2.56
CA LEU A 99 27.07 -22.24 1.19
C LEU A 99 27.22 -23.66 0.61
N LYS A 100 28.24 -24.42 1.04
CA LYS A 100 28.39 -25.83 0.63
C LYS A 100 27.46 -26.79 1.38
N GLU A 101 26.97 -26.40 2.55
CA GLU A 101 25.95 -27.14 3.30
C GLU A 101 24.51 -26.78 2.87
N GLU A 102 24.31 -25.84 1.94
CA GLU A 102 22.97 -25.38 1.47
C GLU A 102 22.12 -26.45 0.77
N GLY A 103 22.68 -27.60 0.37
CA GLY A 103 21.87 -28.75 -0.02
C GLY A 103 21.00 -29.31 1.12
N SER A 104 21.37 -29.03 2.38
CA SER A 104 20.58 -29.37 3.57
C SER A 104 19.70 -28.22 4.05
N LEU A 105 20.03 -26.98 3.70
CA LEU A 105 19.26 -25.80 4.13
C LEU A 105 17.97 -25.67 3.31
N GLU A 106 18.00 -26.00 2.01
CA GLU A 106 16.75 -26.07 1.22
C GLU A 106 15.78 -27.10 1.79
N SER A 107 16.27 -28.28 2.21
CA SER A 107 15.43 -29.31 2.85
C SER A 107 14.94 -28.89 4.24
N ALA A 108 15.74 -28.17 5.03
CA ALA A 108 15.34 -27.70 6.37
C ALA A 108 14.38 -26.50 6.28
N VAL A 109 14.56 -25.61 5.30
CA VAL A 109 13.62 -24.53 5.00
C VAL A 109 12.34 -25.11 4.42
N GLN A 110 12.41 -26.19 3.61
CA GLN A 110 11.25 -26.90 3.09
C GLN A 110 10.54 -27.74 4.15
N ASP A 111 11.21 -28.24 5.19
CA ASP A 111 10.59 -28.87 6.36
C ASP A 111 9.97 -27.84 7.33
N VAL A 112 10.59 -26.67 7.50
CA VAL A 112 10.07 -25.58 8.36
C VAL A 112 8.96 -24.78 7.67
N LEU A 113 8.99 -24.66 6.34
CA LEU A 113 7.88 -24.19 5.49
C LEU A 113 6.99 -25.35 4.99
N GLY A 114 7.15 -26.57 5.52
CA GLY A 114 6.60 -27.83 5.01
C GLY A 114 5.09 -28.03 5.02
N ASP A 115 4.31 -26.95 5.06
CA ASP A 115 2.87 -26.94 4.75
C ASP A 115 2.42 -25.67 4.01
N LEU A 116 3.37 -24.80 3.61
CA LEU A 116 3.12 -23.65 2.74
C LEU A 116 3.47 -23.96 1.28
N GLU A 117 3.50 -25.25 0.90
CA GLU A 117 3.36 -25.61 -0.50
C GLU A 117 1.99 -25.11 -0.97
N ARG A 118 2.02 -23.93 -1.59
CA ARG A 118 1.20 -23.55 -2.73
C ARG A 118 -0.03 -24.42 -2.85
N THR A 119 -1.10 -24.03 -2.17
CA THR A 119 -2.42 -24.18 -2.77
C THR A 119 -2.22 -23.70 -4.20
N LYS A 120 -2.23 -24.65 -5.16
CA LYS A 120 -2.38 -24.33 -6.56
C LYS A 120 -3.51 -23.33 -6.56
N LEU A 121 -3.20 -22.07 -6.91
CA LEU A 121 -4.21 -21.06 -7.11
C LEU A 121 -5.04 -21.58 -8.28
N ASP A 122 -6.04 -22.39 -7.94
CA ASP A 122 -7.05 -22.88 -8.85
C ASP A 122 -7.62 -21.61 -9.51
N PRO A 123 -7.74 -21.57 -10.85
CA PRO A 123 -8.06 -20.34 -11.56
C PRO A 123 -9.46 -19.77 -11.23
N ALA A 124 -10.24 -20.45 -10.39
CA ALA A 124 -11.45 -19.95 -9.77
C ALA A 124 -11.14 -19.27 -8.42
N CYS A 125 -10.32 -18.23 -8.44
CA CYS A 125 -10.21 -17.29 -7.33
C CYS A 125 -11.57 -16.61 -7.09
N GLU A 126 -12.36 -17.19 -6.20
CA GLU A 126 -13.74 -16.81 -5.97
C GLU A 126 -13.83 -15.61 -5.01
N MET A 127 -14.71 -14.66 -5.33
CA MET A 127 -14.97 -13.52 -4.47
C MET A 127 -15.78 -13.97 -3.24
N PRO A 128 -15.46 -13.52 -2.01
CA PRO A 128 -16.34 -13.75 -0.88
C PRO A 128 -17.77 -13.26 -1.18
N PRO A 129 -18.80 -13.99 -0.73
CA PRO A 129 -20.17 -13.56 -0.93
C PRO A 129 -20.39 -12.22 -0.21
N GLN A 130 -21.08 -11.29 -0.87
CA GLN A 130 -21.30 -9.96 -0.30
C GLN A 130 -22.52 -9.98 0.62
N PRO A 131 -22.41 -9.50 1.86
CA PRO A 131 -23.57 -9.36 2.72
C PRO A 131 -24.53 -8.31 2.15
N VAL A 132 -25.83 -8.45 2.46
CA VAL A 132 -26.83 -7.42 2.16
C VAL A 132 -26.37 -6.10 2.79
N ARG A 133 -26.46 -5.00 2.02
CA ARG A 133 -26.02 -3.68 2.47
C ARG A 133 -26.90 -3.21 3.64
N VAL A 134 -26.37 -3.36 4.85
CA VAL A 134 -26.96 -2.78 6.06
C VAL A 134 -26.53 -1.31 6.13
N THR A 135 -27.48 -0.39 6.14
CA THR A 135 -27.24 1.07 6.16
C THR A 135 -26.75 1.58 7.51
N ASP A 136 -26.88 0.78 8.57
CA ASP A 136 -26.64 1.18 9.96
C ASP A 136 -25.37 0.53 10.54
N ARG A 137 -24.21 0.75 9.88
CA ARG A 137 -22.94 0.12 10.27
C ARG A 137 -22.03 1.07 11.05
N ARG A 138 -21.66 0.64 12.26
CA ARG A 138 -20.48 1.13 12.98
C ARG A 138 -19.24 0.48 12.36
N TRP A 139 -18.54 1.22 11.50
CA TRP A 139 -17.29 0.75 10.91
C TRP A 139 -16.15 0.96 11.89
N GLU A 140 -15.49 -0.12 12.29
CA GLU A 140 -14.23 -0.05 13.01
C GLU A 140 -13.08 0.06 12.02
N LYS A 141 -12.11 0.93 12.31
CA LYS A 141 -10.94 1.12 11.46
C LYS A 141 -9.87 0.10 11.85
N LEU A 142 -9.55 -0.81 10.94
CA LEU A 142 -8.38 -1.67 11.05
C LEU A 142 -7.16 -0.90 10.52
N ALA A 143 -6.10 -0.79 11.34
CA ALA A 143 -4.82 -0.25 10.93
C ALA A 143 -3.75 -1.33 11.09
N GLY A 144 -2.89 -1.48 10.08
CA GLY A 144 -1.79 -2.42 10.08
C GLY A 144 -0.56 -1.83 9.39
N THR A 145 0.59 -2.42 9.64
CA THR A 145 1.82 -2.13 8.92
C THR A 145 2.10 -3.25 7.91
N CYS A 146 2.67 -2.90 6.77
CA CYS A 146 3.07 -3.87 5.75
C CYS A 146 4.34 -3.38 5.06
N ASP A 147 5.13 -4.32 4.58
CA ASP A 147 6.34 -4.00 3.83
C ASP A 147 6.03 -3.26 2.53
N CYS A 148 6.96 -2.41 2.10
CA CYS A 148 6.73 -1.53 0.96
C CYS A 148 6.49 -2.30 -0.35
N ASP A 149 7.16 -3.44 -0.54
CA ASP A 149 6.99 -4.26 -1.74
C ASP A 149 5.69 -5.06 -1.70
N LEU A 150 5.27 -5.52 -0.52
CA LEU A 150 3.96 -6.13 -0.32
C LEU A 150 2.83 -5.13 -0.62
N ALA A 151 2.97 -3.89 -0.16
CA ALA A 151 2.02 -2.82 -0.46
C ALA A 151 1.92 -2.51 -1.97
N LYS A 152 3.06 -2.52 -2.68
CA LYS A 152 3.08 -2.35 -4.15
C LYS A 152 2.33 -3.48 -4.84
N LEU A 153 2.68 -4.74 -4.52
CA LEU A 153 2.04 -5.92 -5.09
C LEU A 153 0.53 -5.93 -4.83
N PHE A 154 0.13 -5.61 -3.60
CA PHE A 154 -1.28 -5.50 -3.22
C PHE A 154 -2.02 -4.47 -4.10
N HIS A 155 -1.43 -3.27 -4.28
CA HIS A 155 -2.06 -2.22 -5.06
C HIS A 155 -2.09 -2.51 -6.57
N GLU A 156 -1.10 -3.21 -7.10
CA GLU A 156 -1.08 -3.68 -8.48
C GLU A 156 -2.22 -4.68 -8.73
N LYS A 157 -2.26 -5.76 -7.95
CA LYS A 157 -3.32 -6.78 -8.08
C LYS A 157 -4.72 -6.23 -7.84
N ARG A 158 -4.87 -5.30 -6.90
CA ARG A 158 -6.14 -4.60 -6.68
C ARG A 158 -6.62 -3.86 -7.93
N ARG A 159 -5.71 -3.22 -8.67
CA ARG A 159 -6.07 -2.50 -9.92
C ARG A 159 -6.46 -3.48 -11.01
N ASP A 160 -5.73 -4.59 -11.16
CA ASP A 160 -6.04 -5.64 -12.14
C ASP A 160 -7.45 -6.20 -11.93
N LEU A 161 -7.81 -6.48 -10.67
CA LEU A 161 -9.12 -7.01 -10.28
C LEU A 161 -10.21 -5.93 -10.15
N ARG A 162 -9.86 -4.65 -10.31
CA ARG A 162 -10.77 -3.48 -10.15
C ARG A 162 -11.52 -3.45 -8.81
N LEU A 163 -10.87 -3.89 -7.74
CA LEU A 163 -11.45 -3.94 -6.39
C LEU A 163 -11.15 -2.67 -5.58
N SER A 164 -12.01 -2.35 -4.62
CA SER A 164 -11.66 -1.42 -3.55
C SER A 164 -10.62 -2.03 -2.61
N VAL A 165 -9.97 -1.20 -1.78
CA VAL A 165 -8.98 -1.70 -0.80
C VAL A 165 -9.63 -2.68 0.18
N SER A 166 -10.83 -2.37 0.68
CA SER A 166 -11.58 -3.25 1.58
C SER A 166 -11.94 -4.57 0.92
N GLN A 167 -12.47 -4.54 -0.31
CA GLN A 167 -12.80 -5.78 -1.04
C GLN A 167 -11.57 -6.65 -1.32
N MET A 168 -10.42 -6.04 -1.59
CA MET A 168 -9.18 -6.78 -1.79
C MET A 168 -8.69 -7.43 -0.49
N LEU A 169 -8.83 -6.73 0.65
CA LEU A 169 -8.53 -7.32 1.96
C LEU A 169 -9.49 -8.47 2.27
N ASP A 170 -10.79 -8.28 2.06
CA ASP A 170 -11.80 -9.33 2.25
C ASP A 170 -11.47 -10.55 1.38
N TYR A 171 -11.10 -10.33 0.12
CA TYR A 171 -10.66 -11.37 -0.81
C TYR A 171 -9.41 -12.11 -0.31
N VAL A 172 -8.37 -11.41 0.14
CA VAL A 172 -7.15 -12.04 0.66
C VAL A 172 -7.45 -12.86 1.90
N LEU A 173 -8.20 -12.30 2.87
CA LEU A 173 -8.57 -12.98 4.10
C LEU A 173 -9.47 -14.20 3.83
N TRP A 174 -10.41 -14.07 2.90
CA TRP A 174 -11.29 -15.16 2.47
C TRP A 174 -10.51 -16.37 1.96
N ASN A 175 -9.56 -16.14 1.06
CA ASN A 175 -8.76 -17.22 0.48
C ASN A 175 -7.70 -17.75 1.46
N PHE A 176 -7.15 -16.89 2.32
CA PHE A 176 -6.17 -17.28 3.33
C PHE A 176 -6.76 -18.22 4.40
N PHE A 177 -8.01 -17.97 4.81
CA PHE A 177 -8.72 -18.82 5.79
C PHE A 177 -9.52 -19.96 5.15
N GLU A 178 -9.18 -20.36 3.92
CA GLU A 178 -9.85 -21.47 3.22
C GLU A 178 -11.37 -21.30 3.08
N LYS A 179 -11.82 -20.08 2.77
CA LYS A 179 -13.25 -19.75 2.54
C LYS A 179 -14.12 -20.06 3.77
N PRO A 180 -13.86 -19.44 4.94
CA PRO A 180 -14.53 -19.80 6.18
C PRO A 180 -16.03 -19.54 6.11
N GLN A 181 -16.85 -20.31 6.82
CA GLN A 181 -18.30 -20.03 6.86
C GLN A 181 -18.57 -18.66 7.48
N LEU A 182 -19.24 -17.78 6.72
CA LEU A 182 -19.58 -16.44 7.20
C LEU A 182 -20.88 -16.46 8.00
N SER A 183 -20.96 -15.61 9.04
CA SER A 183 -22.12 -15.54 9.94
C SER A 183 -23.45 -15.22 9.26
N PHE A 184 -23.43 -14.67 8.04
CA PHE A 184 -24.62 -14.36 7.25
C PHE A 184 -24.97 -15.43 6.21
N GLN A 185 -24.13 -16.43 6.01
CA GLN A 185 -24.49 -17.59 5.19
C GLN A 185 -25.37 -18.50 6.05
N SER A 186 -26.65 -18.61 5.70
CA SER A 186 -27.53 -19.58 6.34
C SER A 186 -27.03 -21.00 6.03
N LYS A 187 -27.08 -21.91 7.01
CA LYS A 187 -26.72 -23.34 6.85
C LYS A 187 -27.58 -24.11 5.83
N ALA A 188 -28.44 -23.44 5.07
CA ALA A 188 -29.48 -24.06 4.27
C ALA A 188 -29.04 -24.45 2.85
N SER A 189 -27.76 -24.29 2.48
CA SER A 189 -27.29 -24.48 1.10
C SER A 189 -26.49 -25.77 0.85
N GLU A 190 -26.35 -26.67 1.81
CA GLU A 190 -25.59 -27.93 1.64
C GLU A 190 -26.47 -29.17 1.36
N GLY A 191 -27.72 -29.01 0.94
CA GLY A 191 -28.65 -30.15 0.88
C GLY A 191 -29.59 -30.22 -0.33
N PHE A 192 -29.21 -29.75 -1.52
CA PHE A 192 -30.09 -29.87 -2.69
C PHE A 192 -29.35 -30.14 -4.01
N GLU A 193 -28.49 -31.16 -4.04
CA GLU A 193 -28.14 -31.85 -5.29
C GLU A 193 -28.03 -33.36 -5.05
N GLU A 194 -29.15 -34.05 -4.79
CA GLU A 194 -29.26 -35.47 -5.11
C GLU A 194 -30.74 -35.88 -5.26
N ALA A 195 -31.16 -36.04 -6.51
CA ALA A 195 -32.13 -37.01 -7.03
C ALA A 195 -32.77 -36.45 -8.30
N GLY A 196 -32.03 -36.57 -9.40
CA GLY A 196 -32.68 -36.80 -10.67
C GLY A 196 -33.35 -38.17 -10.61
N GLU A 197 -34.67 -38.20 -10.81
CA GLU A 197 -35.32 -39.41 -11.31
C GLU A 197 -36.35 -39.01 -12.36
N GLU A 198 -35.87 -39.00 -13.60
CA GLU A 198 -36.69 -38.99 -14.81
C GLU A 198 -37.62 -40.21 -14.77
N SER A 199 -38.90 -40.02 -14.44
CA SER A 199 -39.94 -40.99 -14.79
C SER A 199 -40.61 -40.57 -16.09
N HIS A 200 -40.00 -41.07 -17.16
CA HIS A 200 -40.56 -41.18 -18.49
C HIS A 200 -41.90 -41.96 -18.40
N VAL A 201 -43.04 -41.28 -18.62
CA VAL A 201 -44.34 -41.96 -18.83
C VAL A 201 -44.97 -41.47 -20.13
N ARG A 202 -44.75 -42.24 -21.18
CA ARG A 202 -45.76 -42.60 -22.20
C ARG A 202 -45.97 -44.11 -22.07
N PRO A 203 -47.08 -44.74 -22.53
CA PRO A 203 -48.22 -44.23 -23.30
C PRO A 203 -49.60 -44.66 -22.72
N SER A 204 -50.72 -44.19 -23.29
CA SER A 204 -51.58 -44.93 -24.24
C SER A 204 -52.53 -43.96 -24.93
#